data_AF-A0A947BZL1-F1
#
_entry.id   AF-A0A947BZL1-F1
#
_cell.length_a   1.000
_cell.length_b   1.000
_cell.length_c   1.000
_cell.angle_alpha   90.00
_cell.angle_beta   90.00
_cell.angle_gamma   90.00
#
_symmetry.space_group_name_H-M   'P 1'
#
loop_
_entity.id
_entity.type
_entity.pdbx_description
1 polymer ?
#
loop_
_entity_poly.entity_id
_entity_poly.type
_entity_poly.pdbx_seq_one_letter_code
_entity_poly.pdbx_strand_id
1 'polypeptide(L)'
;VLDVASGAGRHSLHFARLGYAVTAADIDVDNVRGRAAEERGASPMTVVEADLENAAWPFAPESFDGIVVVNYLHRPHFPLLIDALAQSGVLLFDTFATGNERFGRPRNPDYLLRPGELLREFGSILAIVAYEHGLVGDAVRQRLCAVRR
;
A
#
# COMPACT_ATOMS: atom_id res chain seq x y z
N VAL A 1 7.17 -5.27 7.32
CA VAL A 1 6.29 -4.31 6.61
C VAL A 1 6.36 -4.57 5.13
N LEU A 2 5.23 -4.71 4.45
CA LEU A 2 5.13 -4.79 2.99
C LEU A 2 4.79 -3.41 2.40
N ASP A 3 5.56 -2.94 1.43
CA ASP A 3 5.28 -1.76 0.59
C ASP A 3 4.84 -2.25 -0.80
N VAL A 4 3.54 -2.14 -1.08
CA VAL A 4 2.91 -2.66 -2.30
C VAL A 4 2.95 -1.61 -3.40
N ALA A 5 3.43 -2.00 -4.59
CA ALA A 5 3.73 -1.06 -5.69
C ALA A 5 4.65 0.08 -5.21
N SER A 6 5.79 -0.33 -4.65
CA SER A 6 6.71 0.52 -3.89
C SER A 6 7.37 1.64 -4.72
N GLY A 7 7.36 1.52 -6.05
CA GLY A 7 8.06 2.38 -6.99
C GLY A 7 9.53 2.55 -6.60
N ALA A 8 9.98 3.80 -6.45
CA ALA A 8 11.34 4.10 -6.00
C ALA A 8 11.60 3.81 -4.50
N GLY A 9 10.67 3.23 -3.75
CA GLY A 9 10.88 2.79 -2.36
C GLY A 9 10.83 3.89 -1.32
N ARG A 10 10.09 4.99 -1.54
CA ARG A 10 10.02 6.12 -0.58
C ARG A 10 9.52 5.67 0.81
N HIS A 11 8.51 4.80 0.88
CA HIS A 11 7.98 4.30 2.16
C HIS A 11 8.83 3.16 2.65
N SER A 12 9.26 2.27 1.74
CA SER A 12 10.20 1.20 2.04
C SER A 12 11.41 1.69 2.84
N LEU A 13 12.10 2.73 2.36
CA LEU A 13 13.26 3.32 3.05
C LEU A 13 12.87 4.02 4.36
N HIS A 14 11.70 4.66 4.41
CA HIS A 14 11.22 5.29 5.64
C HIS A 14 11.02 4.24 6.75
N PHE A 15 10.32 3.13 6.46
CA PHE A 15 10.11 2.06 7.43
C PHE A 15 11.42 1.35 7.81
N ALA A 16 12.33 1.15 6.85
CA ALA A 16 13.64 0.56 7.14
C ALA A 16 14.46 1.43 8.10
N ARG A 17 14.44 2.75 7.95
CA ARG A 17 15.10 3.71 8.87
C ARG A 17 14.46 3.77 10.25
N LEU A 18 13.17 3.44 10.36
CA LEU A 18 12.49 3.30 11.65
C LEU A 18 12.79 1.96 12.34
N GLY A 19 13.58 1.08 11.71
CA GLY A 19 13.99 -0.19 12.29
C GLY A 19 13.13 -1.39 11.89
N TYR A 20 12.15 -1.23 11.00
CA TYR A 20 11.34 -2.35 10.53
C TYR A 20 12.04 -3.17 9.44
N ALA A 21 11.85 -4.50 9.45
CA ALA A 21 12.14 -5.32 8.29
C ALA A 21 11.12 -5.03 7.18
N VAL A 22 11.59 -4.74 5.97
CA VAL A 22 10.76 -4.26 4.87
C VAL A 22 10.83 -5.20 3.67
N THR A 23 9.68 -5.48 3.08
CA THR A 23 9.57 -6.07 1.74
C THR A 23 9.00 -5.02 0.80
N ALA A 24 9.75 -4.63 -0.21
CA ALA A 24 9.34 -3.70 -1.27
C ALA A 24 8.96 -4.49 -2.51
N ALA A 25 7.72 -4.36 -2.99
CA ALA A 25 7.21 -5.11 -4.14
C ALA A 25 6.83 -4.15 -5.26
N ASP A 26 7.37 -4.35 -6.46
CA ASP A 26 7.02 -3.58 -7.65
C ASP A 26 7.34 -4.36 -8.93
N ILE A 27 6.80 -3.91 -10.06
CA ILE A 27 7.16 -4.42 -11.38
C ILE A 27 8.50 -3.85 -11.86
N ASP A 28 8.81 -2.59 -11.51
CA ASP A 28 10.11 -1.94 -11.75
C ASP A 28 10.80 -1.67 -10.41
N VAL A 29 11.89 -2.39 -10.18
CA VAL A 29 12.57 -2.43 -8.89
C VAL A 29 13.96 -1.81 -8.91
N ASP A 30 14.46 -1.35 -10.05
CA ASP A 30 15.85 -0.90 -10.18
C ASP A 30 16.14 0.29 -9.26
N ASN A 31 15.19 1.24 -9.19
CA ASN A 31 15.30 2.41 -8.33
C ASN A 31 15.31 2.04 -6.83
N VAL A 32 14.41 1.17 -6.39
CA VAL A 32 14.37 0.76 -4.97
C VAL A 32 15.57 -0.12 -4.61
N ARG A 33 16.04 -0.99 -5.51
CA ARG A 33 17.28 -1.78 -5.32
C ARG A 33 18.48 -0.88 -5.14
N GLY A 34 18.67 0.10 -6.02
CA GLY A 34 19.79 1.05 -5.95
C GLY A 34 19.79 1.82 -4.63
N ARG A 35 18.64 2.40 -4.25
CA ARG A 35 18.53 3.16 -3.00
C ARG A 35 18.68 2.31 -1.75
N ALA A 36 18.16 1.07 -1.75
CA ALA A 36 18.34 0.15 -0.64
C ALA A 36 19.82 -0.22 -0.43
N ALA A 37 20.60 -0.36 -1.50
CA ALA A 37 22.03 -0.65 -1.42
C ALA A 37 22.85 0.52 -0.84
N GLU A 38 22.39 1.76 -1.04
CA GLU A 38 23.03 2.96 -0.50
C GLU A 38 22.65 3.25 0.96
N GLU A 39 21.56 2.66 1.45
CA GLU A 39 21.01 2.93 2.77
C GLU A 39 21.82 2.22 3.88
N ARG A 40 22.71 2.97 4.54
CA ARG A 40 23.53 2.45 5.64
C ARG A 40 22.81 2.59 6.99
N GLY A 41 22.83 1.52 7.78
CA GLY A 41 22.30 1.53 9.16
C GLY A 41 20.78 1.39 9.28
N ALA A 42 20.07 1.20 8.16
CA ALA A 42 18.67 0.83 8.17
C ALA A 42 18.49 -0.68 8.38
N SER A 43 17.28 -1.07 8.78
CA SER A 43 16.89 -2.48 8.87
C SER A 43 16.85 -3.15 7.49
N PRO A 44 16.90 -4.51 7.45
CA PRO A 44 16.93 -5.26 6.19
C PRO A 44 15.75 -4.93 5.27
N MET A 45 16.06 -4.80 3.98
CA MET A 45 15.10 -4.62 2.91
C MET A 45 15.18 -5.79 1.92
N THR A 46 14.06 -6.47 1.71
CA THR A 46 13.87 -7.46 0.66
C THR A 46 13.15 -6.79 -0.50
N VAL A 47 13.71 -6.88 -1.72
CA VAL A 47 13.07 -6.34 -2.92
C VAL A 47 12.53 -7.49 -3.76
N VAL A 48 11.23 -7.43 -4.05
CA VAL A 48 10.49 -8.44 -4.83
C VAL A 48 10.04 -7.80 -6.13
N GLU A 49 10.58 -8.30 -7.23
CA GLU A 49 10.15 -7.95 -8.57
C GLU A 49 8.94 -8.80 -8.96
N ALA A 50 7.78 -8.19 -9.11
CA ALA A 50 6.53 -8.90 -9.40
C ALA A 50 5.57 -8.02 -10.20
N ASP A 51 5.00 -8.59 -11.26
CA ASP A 51 3.78 -8.05 -11.87
C ASP A 51 2.60 -8.40 -10.96
N LEU A 52 2.27 -7.48 -10.06
CA LEU A 52 1.23 -7.71 -9.07
C LEU A 52 -0.14 -7.89 -9.72
N GLU A 53 -0.40 -7.37 -10.93
CA GLU A 53 -1.73 -7.42 -11.53
C GLU A 53 -1.95 -8.64 -12.44
N ASN A 54 -0.89 -9.15 -13.07
CA ASN A 54 -0.99 -10.25 -14.04
C ASN A 54 -0.27 -11.54 -13.62
N ALA A 55 0.40 -11.56 -12.47
CA ALA A 55 1.02 -12.76 -11.91
C ALA A 55 0.34 -13.22 -10.61
N ALA A 56 0.75 -14.39 -10.13
CA ALA A 56 0.28 -14.87 -8.83
C ALA A 56 0.77 -13.95 -7.71
N TRP A 57 -0.12 -13.65 -6.75
CA TRP A 57 0.23 -12.92 -5.55
C TRP A 57 1.38 -13.63 -4.81
N PRO A 58 2.55 -12.99 -4.62
CA PRO A 58 3.77 -13.69 -4.22
C PRO A 58 3.90 -13.89 -2.70
N PHE A 59 2.92 -13.43 -1.91
CA PHE A 59 3.02 -13.43 -0.46
C PHE A 59 2.09 -14.46 0.18
N ALA A 60 2.63 -15.19 1.15
CA ALA A 60 1.84 -16.09 1.95
C ALA A 60 0.90 -15.31 2.91
N PRO A 61 -0.18 -15.93 3.37
CA PRO A 61 -0.99 -15.38 4.44
C PRO A 61 -0.16 -15.07 5.69
N GLU A 62 -0.61 -14.10 6.48
CA GLU A 62 -0.09 -13.74 7.81
C GLU A 62 1.41 -13.45 7.85
N SER A 63 1.97 -12.91 6.76
CA SER A 63 3.41 -12.68 6.60
C SER A 63 3.88 -11.30 7.06
N PHE A 64 2.97 -10.36 7.32
CA PHE A 64 3.35 -8.98 7.59
C PHE A 64 2.60 -8.34 8.77
N ASP A 65 3.33 -7.76 9.71
CA ASP A 65 2.77 -6.93 10.80
C ASP A 65 2.27 -5.55 10.32
N GLY A 66 2.62 -5.17 9.10
CA GLY A 66 2.22 -3.91 8.50
C GLY A 66 2.24 -3.97 6.99
N ILE A 67 1.22 -3.42 6.34
CA ILE A 67 1.12 -3.30 4.89
C ILE A 67 0.80 -1.84 4.55
N VAL A 68 1.57 -1.26 3.64
CA VAL A 68 1.36 0.09 3.11
C VAL A 68 1.08 0.03 1.62
N VAL A 69 -0.02 0.67 1.21
CA VAL A 69 -0.46 0.77 -0.18
C VAL A 69 -0.75 2.24 -0.49
N VAL A 70 0.07 2.87 -1.33
CA VAL A 70 -0.06 4.32 -1.60
C VAL A 70 0.07 4.61 -3.09
N ASN A 71 -0.85 5.40 -3.63
CA ASN A 71 -0.94 5.71 -5.07
C ASN A 71 -1.07 4.46 -5.98
N TYR A 72 -1.62 3.38 -5.44
CA TYR A 72 -1.86 2.14 -6.15
C TYR A 72 -3.30 1.69 -5.91
N LEU A 73 -3.92 1.10 -6.94
CA LEU A 73 -5.28 0.57 -6.83
C LEU A 73 -5.46 -0.63 -7.77
N HIS A 74 -5.53 -1.82 -7.19
CA HIS A 74 -5.95 -3.04 -7.87
C HIS A 74 -6.90 -3.80 -6.94
N ARG A 75 -8.20 -3.69 -7.21
CA ARG A 75 -9.27 -4.19 -6.32
C ARG A 75 -9.21 -5.69 -6.04
N PRO A 76 -8.81 -6.56 -7.00
CA PRO A 76 -8.60 -7.98 -6.71
C PRO A 76 -7.62 -8.26 -5.56
N HIS A 77 -6.75 -7.32 -5.21
CA HIS A 77 -5.85 -7.46 -4.06
C HIS A 77 -6.48 -7.22 -2.70
N PHE A 78 -7.69 -6.63 -2.59
CA PHE A 78 -8.28 -6.35 -1.28
C PHE A 78 -8.35 -7.57 -0.35
N PRO A 79 -8.89 -8.74 -0.75
CA PRO A 79 -8.83 -9.93 0.10
C PRO A 79 -7.40 -10.42 0.35
N LEU A 80 -6.51 -10.34 -0.64
CA LEU A 80 -5.12 -10.79 -0.51
C LEU A 80 -4.31 -9.93 0.47
N LEU A 81 -4.59 -8.62 0.54
CA LEU A 81 -3.99 -7.71 1.52
C LEU A 81 -4.45 -8.05 2.93
N ILE A 82 -5.72 -8.43 3.11
CA ILE A 82 -6.26 -8.86 4.40
C ILE A 82 -5.61 -10.18 4.82
N ASP A 83 -5.51 -11.14 3.90
CA ASP A 83 -4.93 -12.46 4.19
C ASP A 83 -3.44 -12.37 4.52
N ALA A 84 -2.67 -11.54 3.82
CA ALA A 84 -1.23 -11.35 4.05
C ALA A 84 -0.92 -10.64 5.37
N LEU A 85 -1.88 -9.93 5.98
CA LEU A 85 -1.71 -9.18 7.21
C LEU A 85 -1.70 -10.14 8.40
N ALA A 86 -0.67 -10.10 9.23
CA ALA A 86 -0.59 -10.90 10.46
C ALA A 86 -1.64 -10.47 11.49
N GLN A 87 -1.87 -11.32 12.50
CA GLN A 87 -2.68 -10.94 13.65
C GLN A 87 -2.13 -9.66 14.31
N SER A 88 -3.02 -8.74 14.71
CA SER A 88 -2.67 -7.39 15.19
C SER A 88 -1.93 -6.51 14.17
N GLY A 89 -1.81 -6.94 12.90
CA GLY A 89 -1.14 -6.18 11.86
C GLY A 89 -1.92 -4.95 11.42
N VAL A 90 -1.20 -3.95 10.89
CA VAL A 90 -1.77 -2.66 10.46
C VAL A 90 -1.78 -2.52 8.93
N LEU A 91 -2.93 -2.17 8.36
CA LEU A 91 -3.07 -1.75 6.97
C LEU A 91 -3.12 -0.22 6.89
N LEU A 92 -2.23 0.36 6.09
CA LEU A 92 -2.25 1.76 5.66
C LEU A 92 -2.58 1.82 4.16
N PHE A 93 -3.67 2.48 3.80
CA PHE A 93 -4.10 2.61 2.40
C PHE A 93 -4.36 4.07 2.07
N ASP A 94 -3.70 4.60 1.04
CA ASP A 94 -3.90 5.98 0.59
C ASP A 94 -3.84 6.08 -0.94
N THR A 95 -4.98 6.28 -1.60
CA THR A 95 -5.00 6.51 -3.04
C THR A 95 -6.13 7.46 -3.48
N PHE A 96 -6.12 7.79 -4.76
CA PHE A 96 -7.04 8.73 -5.36
C PHE A 96 -8.49 8.21 -5.34
N ALA A 97 -9.42 9.13 -5.21
CA ALA A 97 -10.86 8.85 -5.17
C ALA A 97 -11.61 9.65 -6.25
N THR A 98 -12.82 9.21 -6.56
CA THR A 98 -13.71 9.89 -7.50
C THR A 98 -13.83 11.37 -7.15
N GLY A 99 -13.71 12.24 -8.16
CA GLY A 99 -13.58 13.69 -8.02
C GLY A 99 -12.18 14.20 -8.35
N ASN A 100 -11.15 13.35 -8.26
CA ASN A 100 -9.76 13.70 -8.57
C ASN A 100 -9.55 14.08 -10.05
N GLU A 101 -10.43 13.63 -10.95
CA GLU A 101 -10.38 13.90 -12.40
C GLU A 101 -10.34 15.40 -12.70
N ARG A 102 -10.89 16.22 -11.80
CA ARG A 102 -10.93 17.69 -11.89
C ARG A 102 -9.61 18.36 -11.53
N PHE A 103 -8.72 17.65 -10.85
CA PHE A 103 -7.49 18.21 -10.29
C PHE A 103 -6.22 17.64 -10.90
N GLY A 104 -6.25 16.40 -11.41
CA GLY A 104 -5.03 15.79 -11.96
C GLY A 104 -5.24 14.41 -12.57
N ARG A 105 -4.15 13.63 -12.58
CA ARG A 105 -4.18 12.17 -12.84
C ARG A 105 -4.25 11.42 -11.49
N PRO A 106 -4.78 10.19 -11.45
CA PRO A 106 -5.44 9.47 -12.53
C PRO A 106 -6.85 10.03 -12.83
N ARG A 107 -7.31 9.82 -14.07
CA ARG A 107 -8.64 10.23 -14.55
C ARG A 107 -9.55 9.05 -14.92
N ASN A 108 -8.98 7.86 -15.10
CA ASN A 108 -9.76 6.66 -15.37
C ASN A 108 -10.48 6.26 -14.06
N PRO A 109 -11.81 6.13 -14.05
CA PRO A 109 -12.58 5.66 -12.88
C PRO A 109 -12.08 4.34 -12.30
N ASP A 110 -11.49 3.46 -13.11
CA ASP A 110 -10.93 2.19 -12.63
C ASP A 110 -9.75 2.40 -11.66
N TYR A 111 -9.07 3.54 -11.72
CA TYR A 111 -7.99 3.91 -10.81
C TYR A 111 -8.43 4.90 -9.73
N LEU A 112 -9.74 5.07 -9.53
CA LEU A 112 -10.31 5.97 -8.53
C LEU A 112 -11.22 5.20 -7.58
N LEU A 113 -11.00 5.37 -6.29
CA LEU A 113 -11.87 4.82 -5.27
C LEU A 113 -13.24 5.50 -5.29
N ARG A 114 -14.30 4.70 -5.31
CA ARG A 114 -15.69 5.14 -5.14
C ARG A 114 -15.88 5.67 -3.72
N PRO A 115 -16.81 6.60 -3.48
CA PRO A 115 -17.06 7.11 -2.14
C PRO A 115 -17.25 6.00 -1.09
N GLY A 116 -16.49 6.05 0.01
CA GLY A 116 -16.59 5.06 1.09
C GLY A 116 -16.09 3.66 0.75
N GLU A 117 -15.41 3.46 -0.38
CA GLU A 117 -14.99 2.13 -0.83
C GLU A 117 -14.08 1.43 0.18
N LEU A 118 -13.03 2.11 0.69
CA LEU A 118 -12.13 1.49 1.68
C LEU A 118 -12.87 1.06 2.96
N LEU A 119 -13.87 1.83 3.42
CA LEU A 119 -14.66 1.45 4.59
C LEU A 119 -15.49 0.18 4.34
N ARG A 120 -16.07 0.04 3.15
CA ARG A 120 -16.90 -1.14 2.81
C ARG A 120 -16.06 -2.39 2.64
N GLU A 121 -14.93 -2.27 1.95
CA GLU A 121 -14.09 -3.42 1.59
C GLU A 121 -13.31 -3.95 2.80
N PHE A 122 -12.82 -3.06 3.68
CA PHE A 122 -12.00 -3.46 4.82
C PHE A 122 -12.75 -3.47 6.16
N GLY A 123 -13.81 -2.66 6.33
CA GLY A 123 -14.43 -2.45 7.64
C GLY A 123 -15.28 -3.60 8.18
N SER A 124 -15.58 -4.61 7.37
CA SER A 124 -16.26 -5.83 7.82
C SER A 124 -15.32 -6.85 8.47
N ILE A 125 -14.02 -6.77 8.17
CA ILE A 125 -13.00 -7.73 8.63
C ILE A 125 -11.95 -7.06 9.53
N LEU A 126 -11.54 -5.83 9.19
CA LEU A 126 -10.55 -5.07 9.93
C LEU A 126 -11.21 -4.03 10.82
N ALA A 127 -10.60 -3.76 11.98
CA ALA A 127 -10.98 -2.67 12.83
C ALA A 127 -10.45 -1.35 12.28
N ILE A 128 -11.35 -0.45 11.88
CA ILE A 128 -10.97 0.87 11.38
C ILE A 128 -10.50 1.76 12.53
N VAL A 129 -9.26 2.25 12.43
CA VAL A 129 -8.65 3.20 13.38
C VAL A 129 -8.85 4.63 12.91
N ALA A 130 -8.62 4.87 11.61
CA ALA A 130 -8.82 6.19 11.00
C ALA A 130 -9.27 6.05 9.55
N TYR A 131 -10.12 6.97 9.12
CA TYR A 131 -10.56 7.10 7.73
C TYR A 131 -10.73 8.56 7.36
N GLU A 132 -10.35 8.89 6.13
CA GLU A 132 -10.57 10.20 5.54
C GLU A 132 -10.96 10.08 4.07
N HIS A 133 -11.86 10.95 3.62
CA HIS A 133 -12.25 11.08 2.22
C HIS A 133 -12.50 12.55 1.90
N GLY A 134 -11.75 13.09 0.95
CA GLY A 134 -11.94 14.47 0.51
C GLY A 134 -10.75 15.01 -0.26
N LEU A 135 -10.75 16.34 -0.43
CA LEU A 135 -9.63 17.07 -1.03
C LEU A 135 -8.48 17.16 -0.01
N VAL A 136 -7.37 16.49 -0.31
CA VAL A 136 -6.14 16.49 0.47
C VAL A 136 -5.05 17.14 -0.36
N GLY A 137 -4.64 18.35 0.03
CA GLY A 137 -3.79 19.18 -0.81
C GLY A 137 -4.53 19.54 -2.11
N ASP A 138 -4.02 19.06 -3.23
CA ASP A 138 -4.53 19.29 -4.58
C ASP A 138 -5.20 18.05 -5.20
N ALA A 139 -5.47 16.99 -4.43
CA ALA A 139 -6.03 15.75 -4.94
C ALA A 139 -7.21 15.25 -4.10
N VAL A 140 -8.20 14.63 -4.74
CA VAL A 140 -9.27 13.93 -4.01
C VAL A 140 -8.80 12.52 -3.67
N ARG A 141 -8.77 12.18 -2.38
CA ARG A 141 -8.17 10.95 -1.88
C ARG A 141 -9.08 10.25 -0.88
N GLN A 142 -8.88 8.94 -0.74
CA GLN A 142 -9.33 8.18 0.42
C GLN A 142 -8.12 7.61 1.14
N ARG A 143 -8.13 7.75 2.47
CA ARG A 143 -7.07 7.28 3.37
C ARG A 143 -7.67 6.40 4.44
N LEU A 144 -7.04 5.28 4.73
CA LEU A 144 -7.47 4.31 5.72
C LEU A 144 -6.29 3.84 6.55
N CYS A 145 -6.48 3.79 7.87
CA CYS A 145 -5.68 2.99 8.81
C CYS A 145 -6.61 1.98 9.47
N ALA A 146 -6.28 0.69 9.37
CA ALA A 146 -7.08 -0.40 9.93
C ALA A 146 -6.18 -1.49 10.53
N VAL A 147 -6.71 -2.24 11.51
CA VAL A 147 -5.98 -3.27 12.25
C VAL A 147 -6.69 -4.62 12.14
N ARG A 148 -5.94 -5.70 11.92
CA ARG A 148 -6.46 -7.07 11.97
C ARG A 148 -6.62 -7.50 13.43
N ARG A 149 -7.83 -7.86 13.84
CA ARG A 149 -8.15 -8.32 15.19
C ARG A 149 -8.21 -9.84 15.27
#